data_AF-A0AAU3XJX0-F1
#
_entry.id   AF-A0AAU3XJX0-F1
#
_cell.length_a   1.000
_cell.length_b   1.000
_cell.length_c   1.000
_cell.angle_alpha   90.00
_cell.angle_beta   90.00
_cell.angle_gamma   90.00
#
_symmetry.space_group_name_H-M   'P 1'
#
loop_
_entity.id
_entity.type
_entity.pdbx_description
1 polymer ?
#
loop_
_entity_poly.entity_id
_entity_poly.type
_entity_poly.pdbx_seq_one_letter_code
_entity_poly.pdbx_strand_id
1 'polypeptide(L)'
;MTAVTRADAPVEIEGDGVELRMRDIGGGTEVAFVRFPQGTDMRPALKDEPDGLCQVPHWGYMFKGRLVMHTKEGDKTYEEGEAFYWPPGHAPEALEDCEYVDFSPKKEFEQVISHVKSNLG
;
A
#
# COMPACT_ATOMS: atom_id res chain seq x y z
N MET A 1 -12.85 1.44 -20.62
CA MET A 1 -13.20 2.24 -19.42
C MET A 1 -13.60 1.23 -18.36
N THR A 2 -12.76 1.08 -17.34
CA THR A 2 -12.92 0.04 -16.31
C THR A 2 -13.09 0.72 -14.97
N ALA A 3 -14.01 0.22 -14.15
CA ALA A 3 -14.19 0.63 -12.77
C ALA A 3 -14.21 -0.63 -11.91
N VAL A 4 -13.81 -0.50 -10.65
CA VAL A 4 -13.75 -1.61 -9.70
C VAL A 4 -14.20 -1.11 -8.34
N THR A 5 -14.97 -1.93 -7.62
CA THR A 5 -15.25 -1.71 -6.20
C THR A 5 -14.28 -2.53 -5.36
N ARG A 6 -14.07 -2.14 -4.09
CA ARG A 6 -13.28 -2.96 -3.16
C ARG A 6 -13.80 -4.40 -3.06
N ALA A 7 -15.13 -4.60 -3.13
CA ALA A 7 -15.73 -5.92 -3.01
C ALA A 7 -15.43 -6.82 -4.21
N ASP A 8 -15.27 -6.23 -5.41
CA ASP A 8 -14.98 -6.97 -6.64
C ASP A 8 -13.48 -7.20 -6.87
N ALA A 9 -12.62 -6.45 -6.17
CA ALA A 9 -11.18 -6.60 -6.25
C ALA A 9 -10.71 -7.90 -5.52
N PRO A 10 -9.96 -8.78 -6.20
CA PRO A 10 -9.34 -9.95 -5.58
C PRO A 10 -8.49 -9.60 -4.37
N VAL A 11 -8.49 -10.48 -3.36
CA VAL A 11 -7.58 -10.40 -2.21
C VAL A 11 -6.22 -10.92 -2.65
N GLU A 12 -5.19 -10.10 -2.46
CA GLU A 12 -3.81 -10.48 -2.72
C GLU A 12 -3.08 -10.82 -1.43
N ILE A 13 -3.29 -10.07 -0.34
CA ILE A 13 -2.71 -10.33 0.97
C ILE A 13 -3.82 -10.27 2.02
N GLU A 14 -3.87 -11.23 2.93
CA GLU A 14 -4.78 -11.26 4.07
C GLU A 14 -4.12 -11.99 5.25
N GLY A 15 -4.19 -11.39 6.45
CA GLY A 15 -3.65 -11.97 7.68
C GLY A 15 -3.66 -10.98 8.84
N ASP A 16 -3.99 -11.42 10.05
CA ASP A 16 -4.02 -10.59 11.26
C ASP A 16 -4.80 -9.25 11.14
N GLY A 17 -5.83 -9.22 10.26
CA GLY A 17 -6.63 -8.04 9.97
C GLY A 17 -6.08 -7.12 8.89
N VAL A 18 -4.83 -7.33 8.44
CA VAL A 18 -4.28 -6.72 7.22
C VAL A 18 -5.02 -7.30 6.02
N GLU A 19 -5.41 -6.43 5.09
CA GLU A 19 -5.99 -6.85 3.83
C GLU A 19 -5.53 -5.91 2.69
N LEU A 20 -4.99 -6.50 1.64
CA LEU A 20 -4.66 -5.82 0.38
C LEU A 20 -5.46 -6.46 -0.75
N ARG A 21 -6.28 -5.67 -1.44
CA ARG A 21 -7.00 -6.08 -2.63
C ARG A 21 -6.56 -5.29 -3.83
N MET A 22 -6.38 -5.93 -4.99
CA MET A 22 -5.79 -5.28 -6.16
C MET A 22 -6.57 -5.57 -7.44
N ARG A 23 -6.61 -4.60 -8.35
CA ARG A 23 -7.14 -4.78 -9.71
C ARG A 23 -6.51 -3.83 -10.73
N ASP A 24 -6.02 -4.38 -11.84
CA ASP A 24 -5.69 -3.63 -13.06
C ASP A 24 -6.96 -3.00 -13.66
N ILE A 25 -6.95 -1.68 -13.79
CA ILE A 25 -8.06 -0.89 -14.37
C ILE A 25 -7.75 -0.38 -15.79
N GLY A 26 -6.63 -0.80 -16.38
CA GLY A 26 -6.15 -0.41 -17.70
C GLY A 26 -5.13 0.75 -17.65
N GLY A 27 -4.47 0.99 -18.78
CA GLY A 27 -3.45 2.04 -18.89
C GLY A 27 -2.14 1.73 -18.16
N GLY A 28 -1.94 0.49 -17.69
CA GLY A 28 -0.80 0.11 -16.87
C GLY A 28 -0.94 0.55 -15.40
N THR A 29 -2.15 0.85 -14.95
CA THR A 29 -2.46 1.29 -13.58
C THR A 29 -3.13 0.17 -12.79
N GLU A 30 -2.54 -0.15 -11.64
CA GLU A 30 -3.13 -1.01 -10.63
C GLU A 30 -3.84 -0.15 -9.58
N VAL A 31 -5.03 -0.57 -9.16
CA VAL A 31 -5.71 -0.02 -7.97
C VAL A 31 -5.52 -0.96 -6.82
N ALA A 32 -5.14 -0.43 -5.66
CA ALA A 32 -5.06 -1.18 -4.42
C ALA A 32 -6.03 -0.60 -3.39
N PHE A 33 -6.85 -1.45 -2.78
CA PHE A 33 -7.63 -1.13 -1.60
C PHE A 33 -6.96 -1.77 -0.39
N VAL A 34 -6.62 -0.95 0.60
CA VAL A 34 -5.79 -1.39 1.73
C VAL A 34 -6.53 -1.20 3.04
N ARG A 35 -6.40 -2.19 3.92
CA ARG A 35 -6.77 -2.12 5.33
C ARG A 35 -5.59 -2.54 6.18
N PHE A 36 -5.23 -1.68 7.14
CA PHE A 36 -4.20 -1.97 8.13
C PHE A 36 -4.77 -1.73 9.53
N PRO A 37 -4.82 -2.75 10.40
CA PRO A 37 -5.06 -2.54 11.82
C PRO A 37 -3.98 -1.66 12.44
N GLN A 38 -4.33 -0.95 13.51
CA GLN A 38 -3.37 -0.21 14.31
C GLN A 38 -2.15 -1.09 14.68
N GLY A 39 -0.95 -0.53 14.50
CA GLY A 39 0.32 -1.20 14.80
C GLY A 39 0.85 -2.07 13.66
N THR A 40 0.15 -2.16 12.53
CA THR A 40 0.70 -2.82 11.34
C THR A 40 1.91 -2.05 10.83
N ASP A 41 3.07 -2.70 10.78
CA ASP A 41 4.30 -2.17 10.20
C ASP A 41 4.71 -3.03 8.99
N MET A 42 4.81 -2.41 7.81
CA MET A 42 5.15 -3.12 6.57
C MET A 42 6.66 -3.20 6.29
N ARG A 43 7.51 -2.52 7.08
CA ARG A 43 8.98 -2.57 6.90
C ARG A 43 9.54 -4.01 6.93
N PRO A 44 9.10 -4.91 7.84
CA PRO A 44 9.58 -6.29 7.83
C PRO A 44 9.23 -7.05 6.55
N ALA A 45 8.05 -6.77 5.96
CA ALA A 45 7.61 -7.41 4.71
C ALA A 45 8.37 -6.87 3.48
N LEU A 46 8.83 -5.62 3.54
CA LEU A 46 9.59 -4.94 2.50
C LEU A 46 11.11 -5.13 2.62
N LYS A 47 11.62 -5.93 3.58
CA LYS A 47 13.05 -6.04 3.90
C LYS A 47 13.99 -6.35 2.71
N ASP A 48 13.46 -7.02 1.68
CA ASP A 48 14.24 -7.41 0.48
C ASP A 48 14.09 -6.42 -0.69
N GLU A 49 13.22 -5.42 -0.55
CA GLU A 49 13.20 -4.28 -1.47
C GLU A 49 14.47 -3.42 -1.29
N PRO A 50 14.85 -2.63 -2.31
CA PRO A 50 15.91 -1.65 -2.14
C PRO A 50 15.68 -0.78 -0.91
N ASP A 51 16.67 -0.78 -0.01
CA ASP A 51 16.66 -0.09 1.28
C ASP A 51 15.58 -0.52 2.28
N GLY A 52 14.91 -1.64 2.04
CA GLY A 52 13.77 -2.08 2.85
C GLY A 52 12.51 -1.23 2.64
N LEU A 53 12.42 -0.52 1.50
CA LEU A 53 11.37 0.46 1.21
C LEU A 53 10.75 0.20 -0.16
N CYS A 54 9.44 0.39 -0.29
CA CYS A 54 8.74 0.35 -1.57
C CYS A 54 9.29 1.43 -2.50
N GLN A 55 9.71 1.03 -3.71
CA GLN A 55 10.25 1.93 -4.74
C GLN A 55 9.20 2.34 -5.78
N VAL A 56 7.95 1.92 -5.59
CA VAL A 56 6.86 2.21 -6.51
C VAL A 56 6.20 3.52 -6.10
N PRO A 57 5.94 4.47 -7.01
CA PRO A 57 5.17 5.65 -6.66
C PRO A 57 3.68 5.30 -6.48
N HIS A 58 3.06 5.91 -5.46
CA HIS A 58 1.63 5.74 -5.19
C HIS A 58 0.91 7.09 -5.16
N TRP A 59 -0.28 7.13 -5.75
CA TRP A 59 -1.24 8.24 -5.61
C TRP A 59 -2.50 7.71 -4.98
N GLY A 60 -3.21 8.47 -4.16
CA GLY A 60 -4.39 7.90 -3.52
C GLY A 60 -5.13 8.83 -2.60
N TYR A 61 -5.99 8.22 -1.79
CA TYR A 61 -6.84 8.90 -0.82
C TYR A 61 -6.98 8.09 0.47
N MET A 62 -6.83 8.76 1.61
CA MET A 62 -7.02 8.20 2.94
C MET A 62 -8.51 8.29 3.34
N PHE A 63 -9.19 7.15 3.46
CA PHE A 63 -10.58 7.10 3.89
C PHE A 63 -10.76 7.09 5.41
N LYS A 64 -9.77 6.55 6.13
CA LYS A 64 -9.81 6.39 7.58
C LYS A 64 -8.40 6.32 8.16
N GLY A 65 -8.24 6.87 9.36
CA GLY A 65 -7.10 6.61 10.24
C GLY A 65 -5.88 7.49 9.95
N ARG A 66 -4.73 7.08 10.48
CA ARG A 66 -3.46 7.79 10.41
C ARG A 66 -2.31 6.85 10.11
N LEU A 67 -1.58 7.14 9.05
CA LEU A 67 -0.51 6.30 8.51
C LEU A 67 0.79 7.10 8.51
N VAL A 68 1.87 6.54 9.05
CA VAL A 68 3.21 7.13 8.89
C VAL A 68 3.94 6.41 7.76
N MET A 69 4.57 7.19 6.89
CA MET A 69 5.49 6.73 5.87
C MET A 69 6.91 6.93 6.37
N HIS A 70 7.63 5.83 6.56
CA HIS A 70 9.05 5.84 6.83
C HIS A 70 9.80 6.02 5.52
N THR A 71 10.66 7.02 5.44
CA THR A 71 11.50 7.28 4.27
C THR A 71 12.94 7.56 4.70
N LYS A 72 13.88 7.60 3.75
CA LYS A 72 15.26 8.02 4.03
C LYS A 72 15.39 9.47 4.47
N GLU A 73 14.45 10.31 4.09
CA GLU A 73 14.45 11.75 4.41
C GLU A 73 13.79 12.04 5.77
N GLY A 74 13.18 11.02 6.36
CA GLY A 74 12.44 11.11 7.62
C GLY A 74 11.00 10.63 7.48
N ASP A 75 10.30 10.63 8.60
CA ASP A 75 8.93 10.16 8.68
C ASP A 75 7.94 11.24 8.27
N LYS A 76 6.88 10.84 7.57
CA LYS A 76 5.77 11.73 7.24
C LYS A 76 4.43 11.05 7.50
N THR A 77 3.56 11.70 8.26
CA THR A 77 2.21 11.20 8.57
C THR A 77 1.19 11.72 7.57
N TYR A 78 0.23 10.87 7.26
CA TYR A 78 -0.94 11.13 6.44
C TYR A 78 -2.21 10.73 7.22
N GLU A 79 -3.29 11.48 7.05
CA GLU A 79 -4.51 11.32 7.85
C GLU A 79 -5.79 11.25 6.99
N GLU A 80 -6.88 10.83 7.63
CA GLU A 80 -8.21 10.76 7.03
C GLU A 80 -8.59 12.05 6.31
N GLY A 81 -9.09 11.90 5.07
CA GLY A 81 -9.54 13.02 4.26
C GLY A 81 -8.50 13.53 3.27
N GLU A 82 -7.25 13.09 3.36
CA GLU A 82 -6.17 13.54 2.49
C GLU A 82 -6.08 12.75 1.18
N ALA A 83 -5.92 13.47 0.08
CA ALA A 83 -5.33 12.91 -1.15
C ALA A 83 -3.81 13.00 -1.07
N PHE A 84 -3.10 12.00 -1.58
CA PHE A 84 -1.65 11.91 -1.43
C PHE A 84 -0.91 11.54 -2.71
N TYR A 85 0.38 11.83 -2.66
CA TYR A 85 1.42 11.23 -3.50
C TYR A 85 2.55 10.77 -2.57
N TRP A 86 2.93 9.50 -2.69
CA TRP A 86 4.06 8.89 -2.02
C TRP A 86 5.15 8.58 -3.06
N PRO A 87 6.28 9.31 -3.08
CA PRO A 87 7.36 9.06 -4.02
C PRO A 87 8.07 7.74 -3.69
N PRO A 88 8.85 7.15 -4.63
CA PRO A 88 9.68 5.99 -4.36
C PRO A 88 10.53 6.13 -3.08
N GLY A 89 10.64 5.05 -2.30
CA GLY A 89 11.41 5.01 -1.06
C GLY A 89 10.58 5.27 0.18
N HIS A 90 9.48 4.53 0.35
CA HIS A 90 8.64 4.60 1.56
C HIS A 90 8.20 3.23 2.08
N ALA A 91 7.86 3.16 3.37
CA ALA A 91 7.20 2.01 3.98
C ALA A 91 6.11 2.49 4.97
N PRO A 92 4.87 1.97 4.88
CA PRO A 92 3.79 2.35 5.78
C PRO A 92 3.88 1.66 7.15
N GLU A 93 3.56 2.42 8.21
CA GLU A 93 3.17 1.93 9.53
C GLU A 93 1.84 2.59 9.96
N ALA A 94 0.89 1.78 10.41
CA ALA A 94 -0.43 2.22 10.82
C ALA A 94 -0.44 2.68 12.29
N LEU A 95 -0.61 4.00 12.51
CA LEU A 95 -0.71 4.56 13.86
C LEU A 95 -2.11 4.35 14.47
N GLU A 96 -3.11 4.19 13.61
CA GLU A 96 -4.52 3.88 13.90
C GLU A 96 -5.02 2.86 12.86
N ASP A 97 -6.24 2.33 13.03
CA ASP A 97 -6.86 1.51 11.97
C ASP A 97 -7.04 2.34 10.70
N CYS A 98 -6.34 1.95 9.63
CA CYS A 98 -6.28 2.67 8.37
C CYS A 98 -7.08 1.97 7.27
N GLU A 99 -7.78 2.76 6.46
CA GLU A 99 -8.36 2.33 5.19
C GLU A 99 -8.04 3.36 4.11
N TYR A 100 -7.51 2.92 2.98
CA TYR A 100 -7.19 3.81 1.86
C TYR A 100 -7.29 3.10 0.52
N VAL A 101 -7.34 3.90 -0.55
CA VAL A 101 -7.12 3.42 -1.93
C VAL A 101 -5.91 4.12 -2.49
N ASP A 102 -5.07 3.36 -3.19
CA ASP A 102 -3.97 3.91 -3.95
C ASP A 102 -3.92 3.34 -5.37
N PHE A 103 -3.18 4.05 -6.21
CA PHE A 103 -2.96 3.80 -7.62
C PHE A 103 -1.46 3.78 -7.86
N SER A 104 -0.99 2.79 -8.63
CA SER A 104 0.44 2.61 -8.91
C SER A 104 0.69 2.02 -10.29
N PRO A 105 1.92 2.12 -10.83
CA PRO A 105 2.34 1.37 -12.01
C PRO A 105 2.24 -0.14 -11.76
N LYS A 106 1.42 -0.82 -12.56
CA LYS A 106 1.04 -2.22 -12.33
C LYS A 106 2.22 -3.17 -12.24
N LYS A 107 3.12 -3.13 -13.23
CA LYS A 107 4.17 -4.13 -13.36
C LYS A 107 5.13 -4.07 -12.17
N GLU A 108 5.47 -2.87 -11.75
CA GLU A 108 6.37 -2.59 -10.65
C GLU A 108 5.71 -2.98 -9.32
N PHE A 109 4.44 -2.65 -9.13
CA PHE A 109 3.74 -3.01 -7.90
C PHE A 109 3.51 -4.51 -7.75
N GLU A 110 3.18 -5.23 -8.83
CA GLU A 110 3.08 -6.70 -8.82
C GLU A 110 4.38 -7.38 -8.36
N GLN A 111 5.55 -6.80 -8.69
CA GLN A 111 6.85 -7.30 -8.23
C GLN A 111 7.03 -7.13 -6.73
N VAL A 112 6.74 -5.94 -6.19
CA VAL A 112 6.79 -5.68 -4.74
C VAL A 112 5.88 -6.64 -3.99
N ILE A 113 4.65 -6.85 -4.47
CA ILE A 113 3.69 -7.75 -3.83
C ILE A 113 4.15 -9.21 -3.87
N SER A 114 4.82 -9.64 -4.94
CA SER A 114 5.43 -10.97 -4.99
C SER A 114 6.51 -11.16 -3.91
N HIS A 115 7.36 -10.14 -3.67
CA HIS A 115 8.38 -10.20 -2.61
C HIS A 115 7.75 -10.17 -1.22
N VAL A 116 6.79 -9.27 -0.99
CA VAL A 116 6.03 -9.19 0.27
C VAL A 116 5.39 -10.54 0.61
N LYS A 117 4.71 -11.19 -0.33
CA LYS A 117 4.11 -12.53 -0.11
C LYS A 117 5.14 -13.59 0.25
N SER A 118 6.34 -13.52 -0.34
CA SER A 118 7.43 -14.45 -0.03
C SER A 118 7.99 -14.24 1.38
N ASN A 119 7.85 -13.03 1.92
CA ASN A 119 8.31 -12.66 3.25
C ASN A 119 7.30 -12.89 4.38
N LEU A 120 6.02 -13.03 4.04
CA LEU A 120 4.93 -13.36 4.98
C LEU A 120 4.76 -14.88 5.18
N GLY A 121 5.66 -15.70 4.64
CA GLY A 121 5.64 -17.17 4.69
C GLY A 121 5.75 -17.77 6.09
#